data_AF-W2M5L8-F1
#
_entry.id   AF-W2M5L8-F1
#
_cell.length_a   1.000
_cell.length_b   1.000
_cell.length_c   1.000
_cell.angle_alpha   90.00
_cell.angle_beta   90.00
_cell.angle_gamma   90.00
#
_symmetry.space_group_name_H-M   'P 1'
#
loop_
_entity.id
_entity.type
_entity.pdbx_description
1 polymer ?
#
loop_
_entity_poly.entity_id
_entity_poly.type
_entity_poly.pdbx_seq_one_letter_code
_entity_poly.pdbx_strand_id
1 'polypeptide(L)'
;MEVLYLKGCISFDVIVEVFPEASRSSSVDAVEFLYPTASIPTYVMDEAFQNAADLNCAKVVDFLYKTGEIFSMMIEETVMITAQDEDMYFVECLFNCGGIPQELLDKDAQSTPPASLFHLFLSRIRNSESVKRTKL
;
A
#
# COMPACT_ATOMS: atom_id res chain seq x y z
N MET A 1 5.89 -4.93 23.04
CA MET A 1 5.77 -3.46 22.87
C MET A 1 4.75 -2.88 23.85
N GLU A 2 3.55 -3.45 23.95
CA GLU A 2 2.47 -3.03 24.85
C GLU A 2 2.89 -2.77 26.31
N VAL A 3 3.61 -3.70 26.95
CA VAL A 3 4.08 -3.54 28.35
C VAL A 3 5.00 -2.32 28.53
N LEU A 4 5.81 -2.00 27.53
CA LEU A 4 6.73 -0.84 27.57
C LEU A 4 5.96 0.47 27.37
N TYR A 5 4.97 0.49 26.48
CA TYR A 5 4.08 1.63 26.29
C TYR A 5 3.29 1.93 27.56
N LEU A 6 2.65 0.92 28.17
CA LEU A 6 1.87 1.06 29.39
C LEU A 6 2.68 1.57 30.60
N LYS A 7 3.99 1.33 30.60
CA LYS A 7 4.91 1.84 31.63
C LYS A 7 5.42 3.26 31.34
N GLY A 8 4.98 3.89 30.26
CA GLY A 8 5.47 5.19 29.81
C GLY A 8 6.94 5.15 29.38
N CYS A 9 7.46 3.98 29.00
CA CYS A 9 8.86 3.78 28.64
C CYS A 9 9.14 3.99 27.15
N ILE A 10 8.12 4.29 26.35
CA ILE A 10 8.25 4.55 24.92
C ILE A 10 7.88 6.01 24.68
N SER A 11 8.83 6.79 24.16
CA SER A 11 8.58 8.16 23.72
C SER A 11 7.94 8.16 22.33
N PHE A 12 7.33 9.29 21.96
CA PHE A 12 6.83 9.53 20.62
C PHE A 12 7.92 9.30 19.54
N ASP A 13 9.13 9.79 19.79
CA ASP A 13 10.26 9.63 18.85
C ASP A 13 10.58 8.16 18.57
N VAL A 14 10.49 7.30 19.60
CA VAL A 14 10.69 5.85 19.44
C VAL A 14 9.55 5.23 18.63
N ILE A 15 8.30 5.70 18.77
CA ILE A 15 7.19 5.21 17.95
C ILE A 15 7.42 5.58 16.48
N VAL A 16 7.82 6.82 16.20
CA VAL A 16 8.13 7.31 14.86
C VAL A 16 9.25 6.49 14.20
N GLU A 17 10.30 6.14 14.96
CA GLU A 17 11.41 5.33 14.45
C GLU A 17 11.02 3.86 14.21
N VAL A 18 10.24 3.27 15.11
CA VAL A 18 9.93 1.83 15.07
C VAL A 18 8.79 1.50 14.11
N PHE A 19 7.90 2.45 13.81
CA PHE A 19 6.73 2.19 12.98
C PHE A 19 7.05 1.73 11.55
N PRO A 20 7.98 2.38 10.80
CA PRO A 20 8.39 1.89 9.49
C PRO A 20 9.08 0.52 9.54
N GLU A 21 9.88 0.26 10.58
CA GLU A 21 10.58 -1.02 10.73
C GLU A 21 9.62 -2.17 11.08
N ALA A 22 8.60 -1.91 11.90
CA ALA A 22 7.53 -2.86 12.17
C ALA A 22 6.76 -3.22 10.88
N SER A 23 6.56 -2.22 10.02
CA SER A 23 5.90 -2.40 8.72
C SER A 23 6.76 -3.23 7.77
N ARG A 24 8.06 -2.93 7.70
CA ARG A 24 9.08 -3.71 6.99
C ARG A 24 9.13 -5.17 7.45
N SER A 25 9.01 -5.40 8.76
CA SER A 25 9.08 -6.74 9.36
C SER A 25 7.76 -7.53 9.28
N SER A 26 6.78 -7.09 8.48
CA SER A 26 5.44 -7.69 8.36
C SER A 26 4.70 -7.88 9.70
N SER A 27 5.04 -7.08 10.71
CA SER A 27 4.51 -7.24 12.07
C SER A 27 3.19 -6.51 12.22
N VAL A 28 2.12 -7.08 11.65
CA VAL A 28 0.76 -6.51 11.66
C VAL A 28 0.33 -6.11 13.08
N ASP A 29 0.48 -7.00 14.07
CA ASP A 29 0.10 -6.72 15.46
C ASP A 29 0.82 -5.50 16.04
N ALA A 30 2.09 -5.28 15.65
CA ALA A 30 2.87 -4.14 16.11
C ALA A 30 2.42 -2.84 15.43
N VAL A 31 2.14 -2.89 14.12
CA VAL A 31 1.65 -1.73 13.35
C VAL A 31 0.25 -1.34 13.83
N GLU A 32 -0.66 -2.31 13.99
CA GLU A 32 -2.02 -2.09 14.51
C GLU A 32 -2.01 -1.58 15.96
N PHE A 33 -1.05 -2.01 16.78
CA PHE A 33 -0.87 -1.48 18.12
C PHE A 33 -0.33 -0.04 18.10
N LEU A 34 0.69 0.24 17.29
CA LEU A 34 1.37 1.53 17.30
C LEU A 34 0.54 2.64 16.69
N TYR A 35 -0.16 2.37 15.57
CA TYR A 35 -0.95 3.36 14.84
C TYR A 35 -1.91 4.19 15.72
N PRO A 36 -2.78 3.60 16.57
CA PRO A 36 -3.69 4.37 17.42
C PRO A 36 -2.99 5.02 18.63
N THR A 37 -1.78 4.60 18.98
CA THR A 37 -1.10 5.06 20.21
C THR A 37 -0.39 6.39 20.06
N ALA A 38 -0.19 6.87 18.83
CA ALA A 38 0.50 8.11 18.53
C ALA A 38 -0.09 8.79 17.29
N SER A 39 0.03 10.12 17.22
CA SER A 39 -0.24 10.86 15.99
C SER A 39 0.93 10.67 15.04
N ILE A 40 0.95 9.56 14.31
CA ILE A 40 2.04 9.24 13.37
C ILE A 40 2.05 10.29 12.24
N PRO A 41 3.19 10.95 11.99
CA PRO A 41 3.30 11.90 10.87
C PRO A 41 3.08 11.20 9.52
N THR A 42 2.47 11.89 8.57
CA THR A 42 2.19 11.33 7.23
C THR A 42 3.44 10.81 6.52
N TYR A 43 4.57 11.51 6.61
CA TYR A 43 5.82 11.03 6.01
C TYR A 43 6.29 9.67 6.56
N VAL A 44 5.99 9.39 7.83
CA VAL A 44 6.29 8.10 8.48
C VAL A 44 5.32 7.03 8.00
N MET A 45 4.06 7.40 7.75
CA MET A 45 3.07 6.50 7.15
C MET A 45 3.45 6.12 5.71
N ASP A 46 3.92 7.08 4.90
CA ASP A 46 4.38 6.82 3.55
C ASP A 46 5.63 5.92 3.54
N GLU A 47 6.61 6.19 4.40
CA GLU A 47 7.81 5.35 4.55
C GLU A 47 7.45 3.92 4.99
N ALA A 48 6.54 3.80 5.96
CA ALA A 48 6.02 2.51 6.41
C ALA A 48 5.32 1.74 5.28
N PHE A 49 4.53 2.45 4.45
CA PHE A 49 3.85 1.87 3.30
C PHE A 49 4.84 1.35 2.26
N GLN A 50 5.87 2.13 1.90
CA GLN A 50 6.92 1.71 0.97
C GLN A 50 7.70 0.52 1.50
N ASN A 51 8.13 0.57 2.76
CA ASN A 51 8.89 -0.52 3.37
C ASN A 51 8.09 -1.82 3.40
N ALA A 52 6.79 -1.74 3.67
CA ALA A 52 5.91 -2.89 3.60
C ALA A 52 5.73 -3.37 2.15
N ALA A 53 5.64 -2.46 1.19
CA ALA A 53 5.50 -2.80 -0.22
C ALA A 53 6.75 -3.48 -0.80
N ASP A 54 7.93 -2.93 -0.56
CA ASP A 54 9.22 -3.46 -1.02
C ASP A 54 9.49 -4.90 -0.55
N LEU A 55 8.89 -5.28 0.59
CA LEU A 55 9.00 -6.62 1.17
C LEU A 55 7.72 -7.45 1.05
N ASN A 56 6.78 -7.04 0.19
CA ASN A 56 5.53 -7.76 -0.10
C ASN A 56 4.74 -8.11 1.19
N CYS A 57 4.72 -7.18 2.14
CA CYS A 57 3.99 -7.28 3.39
C CYS A 57 2.51 -6.93 3.19
N ALA A 58 1.82 -7.69 2.34
CA ALA A 58 0.45 -7.46 1.87
C ALA A 58 -0.55 -7.01 2.95
N LYS A 59 -0.55 -7.65 4.13
CA LYS A 59 -1.48 -7.32 5.23
C LYS A 59 -1.20 -5.95 5.85
N VAL A 60 0.07 -5.58 5.99
CA VAL A 60 0.47 -4.26 6.50
C VAL A 60 0.10 -3.20 5.48
N VAL A 61 0.34 -3.46 4.20
CA VAL A 61 -0.03 -2.55 3.09
C VAL A 61 -1.53 -2.33 3.04
N ASP A 62 -2.34 -3.39 3.16
CA ASP A 62 -3.81 -3.30 3.25
C ASP A 62 -4.27 -2.45 4.45
N PHE A 63 -3.68 -2.70 5.62
CA PHE A 63 -3.96 -1.90 6.82
C PHE A 63 -3.64 -0.42 6.61
N LEU A 64 -2.40 -0.11 6.19
CA LEU A 64 -1.92 1.25 5.98
C LEU A 64 -2.74 1.98 4.92
N TYR A 65 -3.06 1.31 3.81
CA TYR A 65 -3.92 1.87 2.76
C TYR A 65 -5.30 2.27 3.30
N LYS A 66 -5.94 1.40 4.09
CA LYS A 66 -7.27 1.64 4.67
C LYS A 66 -7.32 2.79 5.67
N THR A 67 -6.18 3.24 6.19
CA THR A 67 -6.13 4.45 7.03
C THR A 67 -6.50 5.72 6.27
N GLY A 68 -6.28 5.74 4.95
CA GLY A 68 -6.50 6.92 4.10
C GLY A 68 -5.46 8.03 4.28
N GLU A 69 -4.40 7.80 5.07
CA GLU A 69 -3.36 8.78 5.39
C GLU A 69 -2.16 8.74 4.42
N ILE A 70 -2.13 7.77 3.50
CA ILE A 70 -1.05 7.60 2.51
C ILE A 70 -1.26 8.55 1.34
N PHE A 71 -0.21 9.27 0.92
CA PHE A 71 -0.33 10.14 -0.24
C PHE A 71 -0.55 9.34 -1.53
N SER A 72 -1.42 9.85 -2.41
CA SER A 72 -1.69 9.23 -3.72
C SER A 72 -0.44 9.08 -4.57
N MET A 73 0.48 10.05 -4.52
CA MET A 73 1.76 9.98 -5.21
C MET A 73 2.59 8.78 -4.76
N MET A 74 2.58 8.46 -3.46
CA MET A 74 3.28 7.32 -2.91
C MET A 74 2.72 6.00 -3.44
N ILE A 75 1.39 5.91 -3.49
CA ILE A 75 0.68 4.75 -4.04
C ILE A 75 1.03 4.57 -5.53
N GLU A 76 1.02 5.65 -6.32
CA GLU A 76 1.41 5.60 -7.73
C GLU A 76 2.85 5.09 -7.92
N GLU A 77 3.81 5.60 -7.15
CA GLU A 77 5.20 5.17 -7.22
C GLU A 77 5.36 3.70 -6.86
N THR A 78 4.73 3.23 -5.78
CA THR A 78 4.74 1.83 -5.38
C THR A 78 4.15 0.91 -6.47
N VAL A 79 3.03 1.30 -7.08
CA VAL A 79 2.43 0.55 -8.20
C VAL A 79 3.39 0.49 -9.39
N MET A 80 4.06 1.60 -9.71
CA MET A 80 5.01 1.64 -10.83
C MET A 80 6.25 0.79 -10.60
N ILE A 81 6.79 0.75 -9.38
CA ILE A 81 7.95 -0.09 -9.02
C ILE A 81 7.55 -1.56 -9.10
N THR A 82 6.45 -1.94 -8.46
CA THR A 82 5.98 -3.33 -8.43
C THR A 82 5.57 -3.84 -9.81
N ALA A 83 5.10 -2.95 -10.69
CA ALA A 83 4.87 -3.22 -12.10
C ALA A 83 6.17 -3.51 -12.88
N GLN A 84 7.24 -2.76 -12.61
CA GLN A 84 8.55 -2.96 -13.23
C GLN A 84 9.17 -4.29 -12.81
N ASP A 85 8.98 -4.69 -11.56
CA ASP A 85 9.48 -5.94 -11.01
C ASP A 85 8.62 -7.16 -11.37
N GLU A 86 7.50 -6.95 -12.08
CA GLU A 86 6.49 -7.96 -12.42
C GLU A 86 5.97 -8.76 -11.20
N ASP A 87 5.95 -8.14 -10.00
CA ASP A 87 5.36 -8.74 -8.80
C ASP A 87 3.83 -8.68 -8.88
N MET A 88 3.27 -9.56 -9.71
CA MET A 88 1.84 -9.62 -9.97
C MET A 88 1.02 -9.97 -8.73
N TYR A 89 1.59 -10.66 -7.74
CA TYR A 89 0.91 -10.97 -6.49
C TYR A 89 0.68 -9.69 -5.68
N PHE A 90 1.70 -8.84 -5.60
CA PHE A 90 1.58 -7.58 -4.89
C PHE A 90 0.73 -6.54 -5.63
N VAL A 91 0.82 -6.48 -6.96
CA VAL A 91 -0.08 -5.66 -7.79
C VAL A 91 -1.55 -6.08 -7.59
N GLU A 92 -1.83 -7.39 -7.52
CA GLU A 92 -3.16 -7.91 -7.20
C GLU A 92 -3.58 -7.56 -5.77
N CYS A 93 -2.66 -7.58 -4.81
CA CYS A 93 -2.93 -7.12 -3.46
C CYS A 93 -3.33 -5.64 -3.43
N LEU A 94 -2.55 -4.75 -4.05
CA LEU A 94 -2.87 -3.33 -4.15
C LEU A 94 -4.22 -3.09 -4.82
N PHE A 95 -4.53 -3.82 -5.89
CA PHE A 95 -5.83 -3.78 -6.53
C PHE A 95 -6.97 -4.15 -5.57
N ASN A 96 -6.84 -5.27 -4.87
CA ASN A 96 -7.86 -5.75 -3.93
C ASN A 96 -8.05 -4.80 -2.74
N CYS A 97 -7.02 -4.04 -2.38
CA CYS A 97 -7.10 -3.01 -1.35
C CYS A 97 -7.81 -1.73 -1.84
N GLY A 98 -8.00 -1.57 -3.15
CA GLY A 98 -8.49 -0.34 -3.78
C GLY A 98 -7.39 0.64 -4.18
N GLY A 99 -6.12 0.27 -3.97
CA GLY A 99 -4.94 1.11 -4.14
C GLY A 99 -4.41 1.25 -5.55
N ILE A 100 -5.21 0.96 -6.59
CA ILE A 100 -4.84 1.35 -7.95
C ILE A 100 -5.62 2.63 -8.30
N PRO A 101 -4.94 3.79 -8.40
CA PRO A 101 -5.59 5.04 -8.79
C PRO A 101 -6.25 4.90 -10.16
N GLN A 102 -7.43 5.49 -10.31
CA GLN A 102 -8.19 5.43 -11.57
C GLN A 102 -7.39 6.09 -12.71
N GLU A 103 -6.58 7.11 -12.39
CA GLU A 103 -5.68 7.76 -13.33
C GLU A 103 -4.67 6.78 -13.95
N LEU A 104 -4.29 5.74 -13.21
CA LEU A 104 -3.34 4.73 -13.67
C LEU A 104 -4.00 3.75 -14.66
N LEU A 105 -5.28 3.44 -14.44
CA LEU A 105 -6.10 2.69 -15.41
C LEU A 105 -6.37 3.48 -16.71
N ASP A 106 -6.52 4.81 -16.59
CA ASP A 106 -6.76 5.69 -17.74
C ASP A 106 -5.47 5.92 -18.56
N LYS A 107 -4.30 5.99 -17.91
CA LYS A 107 -2.99 6.03 -18.58
C LYS A 107 -2.70 4.75 -19.37
N ASP A 108 -3.05 3.58 -18.82
CA ASP A 108 -2.93 2.29 -19.54
C ASP A 108 -3.78 2.28 -20.82
N ALA A 109 -4.99 2.86 -20.79
CA ALA A 109 -5.89 2.91 -21.94
C ALA A 109 -5.34 3.72 -23.13
N GLN A 110 -4.38 4.61 -22.90
CA GLN A 110 -3.74 5.42 -23.92
C GLN A 110 -2.44 4.81 -24.46
N SER A 111 -1.96 3.71 -23.86
CA SER A 111 -0.73 3.03 -24.24
C SER A 111 -0.96 2.03 -25.38
N THR A 112 0.03 1.92 -26.27
CA THR A 112 0.13 0.89 -27.35
C THR A 112 0.23 -0.54 -26.78
N PRO A 113 0.01 -1.62 -27.59
CA PRO A 113 -0.35 -2.96 -27.09
C PRO A 113 0.60 -3.54 -26.03
N PRO A 114 0.08 -4.36 -25.10
CA PRO A 114 0.73 -4.61 -23.82
C PRO A 114 2.08 -5.32 -24.01
N ALA A 115 3.15 -4.61 -23.66
CA ALA A 115 4.51 -5.15 -23.65
C ALA A 115 4.87 -5.89 -22.35
N SER A 116 4.03 -5.82 -21.30
CA SER A 116 4.27 -6.43 -19.99
C SER A 116 3.03 -7.06 -19.36
N LEU A 117 3.24 -7.97 -18.42
CA LEU A 117 2.18 -8.63 -17.62
C LEU A 117 1.34 -7.62 -16.85
N PHE A 118 1.95 -6.51 -16.41
CA PHE A 118 1.27 -5.42 -15.73
C PHE A 118 0.20 -4.75 -16.61
N HIS A 119 0.55 -4.37 -17.85
CA HIS A 119 -0.42 -3.80 -18.80
C HIS A 119 -1.56 -4.78 -19.11
N LEU A 120 -1.26 -6.08 -19.25
CA LEU A 120 -2.27 -7.12 -19.44
C LEU A 120 -3.23 -7.21 -18.25
N PHE A 121 -2.69 -7.11 -17.02
CA PHE A 121 -3.45 -7.13 -15.78
C PHE A 121 -4.37 -5.92 -15.64
N LEU A 122 -3.86 -4.70 -15.86
CA LEU A 122 -4.67 -3.48 -15.85
C LEU A 122 -5.78 -3.51 -16.90
N SER A 123 -5.46 -3.94 -18.13
CA SER A 123 -6.46 -4.10 -19.19
C SER A 123 -7.55 -5.11 -18.82
N ARG A 124 -7.20 -6.22 -18.14
CA ARG A 124 -8.18 -7.20 -17.65
C ARG A 124 -9.08 -6.62 -16.57
N ILE A 125 -8.51 -5.89 -15.61
CA ILE A 125 -9.28 -5.21 -14.55
C ILE A 125 -10.27 -4.23 -15.15
N ARG A 126 -9.80 -3.34 -16.04
CA ARG A 126 -10.64 -2.34 -16.71
C ARG A 126 -11.84 -2.98 -17.41
N ASN A 127 -11.61 -4.09 -18.12
CA ASN A 127 -12.68 -4.81 -18.80
C ASN A 127 -13.69 -5.45 -17.83
N SER A 128 -13.26 -5.85 -16.64
CA SER A 128 -14.16 -6.39 -15.61
C SER A 128 -15.02 -5.29 -14.95
N GLU A 129 -14.45 -4.11 -14.73
CA GLU A 129 -15.12 -2.91 -14.21
C GLU A 129 -16.19 -2.39 -15.18
N SER A 130 -15.86 -2.29 -16.47
CA SER A 130 -16.79 -1.79 -17.51
C SER A 130 -18.01 -2.71 -17.72
N VAL A 131 -17.81 -4.03 -17.59
CA VAL A 131 -18.89 -5.03 -17.66
C VAL A 131 -19.83 -4.95 -16.44
N LYS A 132 -19.33 -4.56 -15.26
CA LYS A 132 -20.19 -4.35 -14.07
C LYS A 132 -21.07 -3.11 -14.23
N ARG A 133 -20.54 -2.02 -14.82
CA ARG A 133 -21.28 -0.75 -15.02
C ARG A 133 -22.38 -0.82 -16.09
N THR A 134 -22.31 -1.76 -17.03
CA THR A 134 -23.31 -1.93 -18.11
C THR A 134 -24.50 -2.80 -17.72
N LYS A 135 -24.51 -3.36 -16.49
CA LYS A 135 -25.59 -4.22 -15.96
C LYS A 135 -26.50 -3.51 -14.94
N LEU A 136 -26.31 -2.20 -14.72
CA LEU A 136 -27.18 -1.31 -13.95
C LEU A 136 -27.99 -0.43 -14.90
#